data_AF-A0A9P7Y163-F1
#
_entry.id   AF-A0A9P7Y163-F1
#
_cell.length_a   1.000
_cell.length_b   1.000
_cell.length_c   1.000
_cell.angle_alpha   90.00
_cell.angle_beta   90.00
_cell.angle_gamma   90.00
#
_symmetry.space_group_name_H-M   'P 1'
#
loop_
_entity.id
_entity.type
_entity.pdbx_description
1 polymer ?
#
loop_
_entity_poly.entity_id
_entity_poly.type
_entity_poly.pdbx_seq_one_letter_code
_entity_poly.pdbx_strand_id
1 'polypeptide(L)'
;MRFSFVAIASAIAATSMVMAAPIRHPSKHGKATDIEILNFALTLEHLESEFYTQGLHKFGPDAFADYHLDHKIRERFVHIGEHESTHVTVLTKVIESLGGKPVPKCTYKFPLDNLKTFIGVARALENTGVSAYTGAAAGIKSKDLLTAAASIVTVEGRQSSFLNELVGEEGAPYSFDTPLTAREVFTLAVNFIESCPFDLGVTPFTQLKASIKGDKVETSYEGEVKGRQEWCQFLYNNKMVVSRRQECKLPPTVNGYVYVVITDTATPITLKDEDRILAGPALLFRGDH
;
A
#
# COMPACT_ATOMS: atom_id res chain seq x y z
N MET A 1 -32.05 17.48 37.37
CA MET A 1 -31.19 18.65 37.13
C MET A 1 -31.15 18.91 35.63
N ARG A 2 -31.54 20.12 35.21
CA ARG A 2 -31.49 20.58 33.81
C ARG A 2 -30.06 21.02 33.50
N PHE A 3 -29.43 20.50 32.46
CA PHE A 3 -28.18 21.04 31.95
C PHE A 3 -28.49 21.97 30.77
N SER A 4 -28.22 23.26 30.98
CA SER A 4 -28.32 24.29 29.95
C SER A 4 -27.14 24.18 28.98
N PHE A 5 -27.45 24.17 27.68
CA PHE A 5 -26.48 24.37 26.61
C PHE A 5 -26.16 25.86 26.50
N VAL A 6 -24.87 26.22 26.57
CA VAL A 6 -24.37 27.51 26.09
C VAL A 6 -23.49 27.23 24.89
N ALA A 7 -23.95 27.67 23.72
CA ALA A 7 -23.21 27.68 22.47
C ALA A 7 -22.19 28.83 22.49
N ILE A 8 -20.96 28.54 22.07
CA ILE A 8 -20.01 29.54 21.58
C ILE A 8 -19.55 29.07 20.19
N ALA A 9 -20.07 29.74 19.17
CA ALA A 9 -19.52 29.81 17.82
C ALA A 9 -18.48 30.96 17.83
N SER A 10 -17.39 31.05 17.06
CA SER A 10 -16.93 30.47 15.79
C SER A 10 -15.43 30.78 15.68
N ALA A 11 -14.64 30.00 14.93
CA ALA A 11 -13.52 30.53 14.12
C ALA A 11 -13.01 29.51 13.08
N ILE A 12 -13.25 29.85 11.80
CA ILE A 12 -12.53 29.46 10.57
C ILE A 12 -12.46 27.94 10.29
N ALA A 13 -13.53 27.43 9.68
CA ALA A 13 -13.49 26.15 8.98
C ALA A 13 -12.69 26.31 7.67
N ALA A 14 -11.46 25.79 7.65
CA ALA A 14 -10.87 25.31 6.39
C ALA A 14 -11.77 24.14 5.95
N THR A 15 -12.57 24.36 4.92
CA THR A 15 -13.52 23.37 4.40
C THR A 15 -12.76 22.27 3.67
N SER A 16 -12.25 21.30 4.40
CA SER A 16 -11.92 19.99 3.84
C SER A 16 -13.21 19.43 3.25
N MET A 17 -13.33 19.39 1.93
CA MET A 17 -14.44 18.68 1.29
C MET A 17 -14.26 17.19 1.54
N VAL A 18 -15.01 16.65 2.50
CA VAL A 18 -15.17 15.21 2.67
C VAL A 18 -16.26 14.76 1.72
N MET A 19 -15.86 14.35 0.51
CA MET A 19 -16.76 13.69 -0.44
C MET A 19 -16.66 12.18 -0.21
N ALA A 20 -17.58 11.64 0.60
CA ALA A 20 -17.75 10.21 0.78
C ALA A 20 -18.51 9.60 -0.43
N ALA A 21 -17.87 9.58 -1.60
CA ALA A 21 -18.35 8.82 -2.75
C ALA A 21 -17.67 7.45 -2.73
N PRO A 22 -18.42 6.32 -2.77
CA PRO A 22 -17.80 5.01 -2.96
C PRO A 22 -17.02 5.01 -4.29
N ILE A 23 -15.78 4.55 -4.25
CA ILE A 23 -14.91 4.47 -5.43
C ILE A 23 -15.63 3.59 -6.48
N ARG A 24 -16.01 4.16 -7.62
CA ARG A 24 -16.73 3.46 -8.70
C ARG A 24 -15.72 2.79 -9.65
N HIS A 25 -15.72 1.46 -9.70
CA HIS A 25 -14.81 0.61 -10.48
C HIS A 25 -15.30 0.25 -11.89
N PRO A 26 -15.19 1.13 -12.88
CA PRO A 26 -14.83 0.59 -14.23
C PRO A 26 -13.46 1.05 -14.82
N SER A 27 -12.46 0.18 -14.95
CA SER A 27 -11.16 0.55 -15.57
C SER A 27 -11.29 1.03 -17.03
N LYS A 28 -10.50 2.04 -17.42
CA LYS A 28 -10.41 2.58 -18.79
C LYS A 28 -9.24 2.03 -19.61
N HIS A 29 -8.24 1.40 -19.00
CA HIS A 29 -7.29 0.58 -19.73
C HIS A 29 -8.00 -0.69 -20.23
N GLY A 30 -7.73 -1.09 -21.48
CA GLY A 30 -8.30 -2.31 -22.07
C GLY A 30 -8.22 -3.44 -21.03
N LYS A 31 -9.33 -4.17 -20.84
CA LYS A 31 -9.47 -5.10 -19.70
C LYS A 31 -8.29 -6.06 -19.68
N ALA A 32 -7.38 -5.88 -18.71
CA ALA A 32 -6.27 -6.79 -18.47
C ALA A 32 -6.80 -8.23 -18.48
N THR A 33 -6.03 -9.11 -19.09
CA THR A 33 -6.27 -10.54 -19.02
C THR A 33 -6.01 -11.02 -17.61
N ASP A 34 -6.68 -12.11 -17.22
CA ASP A 34 -6.41 -12.71 -15.91
C ASP A 34 -4.92 -13.10 -15.78
N ILE A 35 -4.27 -13.50 -16.87
CA ILE A 35 -2.82 -13.80 -16.91
C ILE A 35 -1.97 -12.56 -16.60
N GLU A 36 -2.31 -11.38 -17.12
CA GLU A 36 -1.60 -10.13 -16.81
C GLU A 36 -1.76 -9.75 -15.34
N ILE A 37 -2.98 -9.90 -14.79
CA ILE A 37 -3.24 -9.66 -13.37
C ILE A 37 -2.43 -10.63 -12.50
N LEU A 38 -2.43 -11.92 -12.85
CA LEU A 38 -1.68 -12.94 -12.11
C LEU A 38 -0.16 -12.73 -12.20
N ASN A 39 0.36 -12.33 -13.36
CA ASN A 39 1.79 -12.02 -13.50
C ASN A 39 2.19 -10.76 -12.73
N PHE A 40 1.30 -9.77 -12.63
CA PHE A 40 1.53 -8.62 -11.77
C PHE A 40 1.55 -9.04 -10.29
N ALA A 41 0.60 -9.86 -9.84
CA ALA A 41 0.62 -10.42 -8.49
C ALA A 41 1.92 -11.21 -8.24
N LEU A 42 2.30 -12.12 -9.15
CA LEU A 42 3.53 -12.91 -9.05
C LEU A 42 4.79 -12.03 -8.95
N THR A 43 4.80 -10.84 -9.56
CA THR A 43 5.91 -9.89 -9.41
C THR A 43 6.07 -9.40 -7.96
N LEU A 44 4.95 -9.11 -7.29
CA LEU A 44 4.94 -8.65 -5.88
C LEU A 44 5.30 -9.81 -4.94
N GLU A 45 4.76 -10.99 -5.20
CA GLU A 45 5.01 -12.18 -4.39
C GLU A 45 6.49 -12.61 -4.45
N HIS A 46 7.15 -12.49 -5.62
CA HIS A 46 8.60 -12.69 -5.71
C HIS A 46 9.37 -11.66 -4.88
N LEU A 47 8.91 -10.41 -4.85
CA LEU A 47 9.52 -9.32 -4.06
C LEU A 47 9.40 -9.62 -2.57
N GLU A 48 8.21 -9.96 -2.10
CA GLU A 48 7.93 -10.24 -0.68
C GLU A 48 8.65 -11.53 -0.23
N SER A 49 8.57 -12.60 -1.02
CA SER A 49 9.29 -13.85 -0.73
C SER A 49 10.80 -13.64 -0.60
N GLU A 50 11.41 -12.86 -1.50
CA GLU A 50 12.84 -12.54 -1.43
C GLU A 50 13.15 -11.59 -0.26
N PHE A 51 12.27 -10.63 0.04
CA PHE A 51 12.40 -9.73 1.20
C PHE A 51 12.47 -10.51 2.51
N TYR A 52 11.52 -11.42 2.76
CA TYR A 52 11.52 -12.25 3.96
C TYR A 52 12.73 -13.20 3.98
N THR A 53 13.10 -13.79 2.84
CA THR A 53 14.29 -14.65 2.74
C THR A 53 15.57 -13.91 3.16
N GLN A 54 15.81 -12.72 2.58
CA GLN A 54 17.00 -11.92 2.91
C GLN A 54 16.98 -11.38 4.33
N GLY A 55 15.81 -10.89 4.79
CA GLY A 55 15.62 -10.38 6.14
C GLY A 55 15.85 -11.45 7.21
N LEU A 56 15.24 -12.63 7.07
CA LEU A 56 15.39 -13.73 8.03
C LEU A 56 16.78 -14.38 8.01
N HIS A 57 17.48 -14.32 6.87
CA HIS A 57 18.89 -14.69 6.80
C HIS A 57 19.77 -13.69 7.55
N LYS A 58 19.48 -12.39 7.44
CA LYS A 58 20.25 -11.33 8.11
C LYS A 58 19.96 -11.22 9.61
N PHE A 59 18.71 -11.43 10.02
CA PHE A 59 18.24 -11.25 11.39
C PHE A 59 17.86 -12.59 12.02
N GLY A 60 18.83 -13.19 12.69
CA GLY A 60 18.66 -14.41 13.48
C GLY A 60 17.91 -14.18 14.80
N PRO A 61 17.72 -15.24 15.62
CA PRO A 61 17.04 -15.15 16.91
C PRO A 61 17.60 -14.06 17.85
N ASP A 62 18.92 -13.90 17.90
CA ASP A 62 19.58 -12.91 18.76
C ASP A 62 19.18 -11.47 18.39
N ALA A 63 19.04 -11.17 17.09
CA ALA A 63 18.61 -9.85 16.65
C ALA A 63 17.19 -9.50 17.11
N PHE A 64 16.28 -10.49 17.18
CA PHE A 64 14.94 -10.29 17.72
C PHE A 64 14.98 -10.14 19.25
N ALA A 65 15.80 -10.93 19.93
CA ALA A 65 15.98 -10.84 21.37
C ALA A 65 16.56 -9.49 21.82
N ASP A 66 17.47 -8.90 21.05
CA ASP A 66 18.05 -7.56 21.28
C ASP A 66 16.99 -6.44 21.25
N TYR A 67 15.88 -6.66 20.53
CA TYR A 67 14.71 -5.78 20.50
C TYR A 67 13.61 -6.21 21.50
N HIS A 68 13.92 -7.13 22.41
CA HIS A 68 13.00 -7.72 23.38
C HIS A 68 11.77 -8.39 22.73
N LEU A 69 11.92 -8.90 21.50
CA LEU A 69 10.88 -9.64 20.80
C LEU A 69 11.03 -11.14 21.10
N ASP A 70 9.94 -11.77 21.54
CA ASP A 70 9.87 -13.21 21.83
C ASP A 70 10.18 -14.03 20.56
N HIS A 71 10.76 -15.23 20.74
CA HIS A 71 11.00 -16.19 19.67
C HIS A 71 9.75 -16.44 18.81
N LYS A 72 8.56 -16.46 19.43
CA LYS A 72 7.29 -16.60 18.73
C LYS A 72 7.03 -15.48 17.73
N ILE A 73 7.52 -14.27 17.98
CA ILE A 73 7.44 -13.16 17.01
C ILE A 73 8.29 -13.49 15.80
N ARG A 74 9.53 -13.96 15.98
CA ARG A 74 10.36 -14.37 14.84
C ARG A 74 9.72 -15.51 14.05
N GLU A 75 9.13 -16.51 14.72
CA GLU A 75 8.40 -17.59 14.05
C GLU A 75 7.24 -17.05 13.18
N ARG A 76 6.56 -15.98 13.61
CA ARG A 76 5.55 -15.33 12.77
C ARG A 76 6.15 -14.73 11.49
N PHE A 77 7.34 -14.13 11.53
CA PHE A 77 8.03 -13.68 10.30
C PHE A 77 8.46 -14.85 9.40
N VAL A 78 8.88 -15.98 10.00
CA VAL A 78 9.19 -17.20 9.24
C VAL A 78 7.96 -17.73 8.52
N HIS A 79 6.83 -17.85 9.22
CA HIS A 79 5.58 -18.32 8.60
C HIS A 79 5.08 -17.37 7.50
N ILE A 80 5.24 -16.05 7.67
CA ILE A 80 4.92 -15.09 6.61
C ILE A 80 5.78 -15.40 5.37
N GLY A 81 7.10 -15.48 5.52
CA GLY A 81 7.99 -15.82 4.39
C GLY A 81 7.66 -17.16 3.71
N GLU A 82 7.17 -18.15 4.47
CA GLU A 82 6.68 -19.42 3.93
C GLU A 82 5.38 -19.27 3.13
N HIS A 83 4.46 -18.42 3.57
CA HIS A 83 3.25 -18.08 2.80
C HIS A 83 3.62 -17.41 1.47
N GLU A 84 4.51 -16.41 1.47
CA GLU A 84 4.90 -15.71 0.24
C GLU A 84 5.59 -16.63 -0.77
N SER A 85 6.45 -17.54 -0.28
CA SER A 85 7.03 -18.59 -1.12
C SER A 85 5.97 -19.55 -1.70
N THR A 86 4.94 -19.85 -0.92
CA THR A 86 3.80 -20.66 -1.36
C THR A 86 2.96 -19.93 -2.40
N HIS A 87 2.67 -18.64 -2.22
CA HIS A 87 1.96 -17.80 -3.18
C HIS A 87 2.69 -17.77 -4.53
N VAL A 88 4.01 -17.54 -4.54
CA VAL A 88 4.87 -17.62 -5.75
C VAL A 88 4.67 -18.96 -6.47
N THR A 89 4.76 -20.07 -5.73
CA THR A 89 4.63 -21.42 -6.30
C THR A 89 3.24 -21.64 -6.91
N VAL A 90 2.19 -21.22 -6.21
CA VAL A 90 0.81 -21.38 -6.66
C VAL A 90 0.53 -20.52 -7.89
N LEU A 91 0.86 -19.24 -7.86
CA LEU A 91 0.64 -18.33 -8.98
C LEU A 91 1.40 -18.79 -10.23
N THR A 92 2.65 -19.22 -10.09
CA THR A 92 3.45 -19.77 -11.19
C THR A 92 2.71 -20.92 -11.87
N LYS A 93 2.26 -21.92 -11.10
CA LYS A 93 1.53 -23.08 -11.62
C LYS A 93 0.19 -22.69 -12.25
N VAL A 94 -0.55 -21.76 -11.65
CA VAL A 94 -1.82 -21.28 -12.18
C VAL A 94 -1.60 -20.60 -13.53
N ILE A 95 -0.62 -19.70 -13.63
CA ILE A 95 -0.29 -19.02 -14.90
C ILE A 95 0.07 -20.04 -15.98
N GLU A 96 0.91 -21.03 -15.68
CA GLU A 96 1.27 -22.10 -16.62
C GLU A 96 0.06 -22.92 -17.06
N SER A 97 -0.83 -23.28 -16.12
CA SER A 97 -2.05 -24.04 -16.42
C SER A 97 -3.03 -23.31 -17.33
N LEU A 98 -2.99 -21.97 -17.31
CA LEU A 98 -3.78 -21.10 -18.18
C LEU A 98 -3.10 -20.88 -19.54
N GLY A 99 -1.95 -21.49 -19.79
CA GLY A 99 -1.13 -21.30 -20.99
C GLY A 99 -0.35 -19.99 -21.02
N GLY A 100 -0.28 -19.29 -19.88
CA GLY A 100 0.54 -18.09 -19.72
C GLY A 100 2.00 -18.44 -19.43
N LYS A 101 2.87 -17.45 -19.60
CA LYS A 101 4.28 -17.53 -19.18
C LYS A 101 4.43 -16.79 -17.84
N PRO A 102 4.81 -17.48 -16.74
CA PRO A 102 5.11 -16.82 -15.47
C PRO A 102 6.31 -15.89 -15.62
N VAL A 103 6.22 -14.72 -14.98
CA VAL A 103 7.37 -13.82 -14.86
C VAL A 103 8.43 -14.42 -13.92
N PRO A 104 9.73 -14.31 -14.27
CA PRO A 104 10.81 -14.69 -13.37
C PRO A 104 10.96 -13.66 -12.24
N LYS A 105 11.71 -14.00 -11.19
CA LYS A 105 12.06 -13.03 -10.15
C LYS A 105 12.99 -11.93 -10.66
N CYS A 106 12.89 -10.76 -10.04
CA CYS A 106 13.83 -9.65 -10.24
C CYS A 106 15.04 -9.75 -9.31
N THR A 107 15.96 -8.79 -9.43
CA THR A 107 16.98 -8.50 -8.41
C THR A 107 16.46 -7.37 -7.53
N TYR A 108 16.60 -7.52 -6.22
CA TYR A 108 16.01 -6.63 -5.24
C TYR A 108 17.06 -6.01 -4.32
N LYS A 109 16.76 -4.80 -3.83
CA LYS A 109 17.57 -4.08 -2.87
C LYS A 109 16.70 -3.54 -1.75
N PHE A 110 16.79 -4.18 -0.59
CA PHE A 110 16.01 -3.83 0.59
C PHE A 110 16.84 -3.05 1.61
N PRO A 111 16.25 -2.05 2.30
CA PRO A 111 16.94 -1.31 3.36
C PRO A 111 16.94 -2.14 4.66
N LEU A 112 17.76 -3.19 4.71
CA LEU A 112 17.85 -4.10 5.86
C LEU A 112 18.90 -3.65 6.87
N ASP A 113 18.98 -2.36 7.21
CA ASP A 113 20.04 -1.82 8.07
C ASP A 113 19.97 -2.35 9.50
N ASN A 114 18.77 -2.52 10.04
CA ASN A 114 18.49 -3.04 11.38
C ASN A 114 17.11 -3.70 11.42
N LEU A 115 16.80 -4.40 12.52
CA LEU A 115 15.55 -5.14 12.66
C LEU A 115 14.32 -4.22 12.63
N LYS A 116 14.40 -3.00 13.18
CA LYS A 116 13.29 -2.04 13.13
C LYS A 116 12.96 -1.66 11.69
N THR A 117 13.97 -1.43 10.84
CA THR A 117 13.73 -1.16 9.42
C THR A 117 13.14 -2.38 8.71
N PHE A 118 13.60 -3.59 9.02
CA PHE A 118 12.99 -4.82 8.49
C PHE A 118 11.49 -4.93 8.87
N ILE A 119 11.13 -4.72 10.13
CA ILE A 119 9.72 -4.74 10.57
C ILE A 119 8.91 -3.64 9.86
N GLY A 120 9.47 -2.44 9.72
CA GLY A 120 8.80 -1.34 9.03
C GLY A 120 8.55 -1.61 7.54
N VAL A 121 9.52 -2.20 6.83
CA VAL A 121 9.35 -2.57 5.42
C VAL A 121 8.36 -3.73 5.29
N ALA A 122 8.43 -4.75 6.16
CA ALA A 122 7.46 -5.84 6.20
C ALA A 122 6.04 -5.28 6.30
N ARG A 123 5.81 -4.39 7.28
CA ARG A 123 4.51 -3.74 7.46
C ARG A 123 4.07 -2.97 6.21
N ALA A 124 4.98 -2.26 5.55
CA ALA A 124 4.66 -1.51 4.33
C ALA A 124 4.29 -2.42 3.15
N LEU A 125 5.00 -3.53 2.97
CA LEU A 125 4.76 -4.51 1.90
C LEU A 125 3.40 -5.17 2.10
N GLU A 126 3.13 -5.77 3.27
CA GLU A 126 1.87 -6.48 3.51
C GLU A 126 0.63 -5.58 3.39
N ASN A 127 0.69 -4.32 3.88
CA ASN A 127 -0.42 -3.37 3.67
C ASN A 127 -0.59 -3.00 2.18
N THR A 128 0.51 -2.95 1.43
CA THR A 128 0.50 -2.74 -0.03
C THR A 128 -0.05 -3.98 -0.76
N GLY A 129 0.29 -5.19 -0.32
CA GLY A 129 -0.22 -6.46 -0.83
C GLY A 129 -1.75 -6.55 -0.72
N VAL A 130 -2.31 -6.24 0.46
CA VAL A 130 -3.77 -6.14 0.66
C VAL A 130 -4.40 -5.16 -0.34
N SER A 131 -3.78 -4.00 -0.52
CA SER A 131 -4.26 -2.94 -1.42
C SER A 131 -4.20 -3.37 -2.89
N ALA A 132 -3.18 -4.13 -3.27
CA ALA A 132 -2.97 -4.66 -4.61
C ALA A 132 -4.02 -5.70 -4.98
N TYR A 133 -4.22 -6.73 -4.14
CA TYR A 133 -5.24 -7.74 -4.36
C TYR A 133 -6.64 -7.15 -4.39
N THR A 134 -6.95 -6.24 -3.46
CA THR A 134 -8.26 -5.56 -3.41
C THR A 134 -8.51 -4.73 -4.66
N GLY A 135 -7.49 -3.99 -5.15
CA GLY A 135 -7.59 -3.20 -6.37
C GLY A 135 -7.72 -4.04 -7.64
N ALA A 136 -7.06 -5.20 -7.70
CA ALA A 136 -7.11 -6.12 -8.83
C ALA A 136 -8.43 -6.90 -8.93
N ALA A 137 -9.15 -7.09 -7.81
CA ALA A 137 -10.32 -7.97 -7.72
C ALA A 137 -11.39 -7.72 -8.80
N ALA A 138 -11.69 -6.46 -9.12
CA ALA A 138 -12.69 -6.10 -10.12
C ALA A 138 -12.24 -6.41 -11.58
N GLY A 139 -10.94 -6.60 -11.79
CA GLY A 139 -10.35 -6.95 -13.08
C GLY A 139 -10.37 -8.44 -13.40
N ILE A 140 -10.45 -9.30 -12.38
CA ILE A 140 -10.40 -10.77 -12.54
C ILE A 140 -11.73 -11.27 -13.14
N LYS A 141 -11.66 -11.94 -14.29
CA LYS A 141 -12.81 -12.45 -15.03
C LYS A 141 -13.21 -13.84 -14.54
N SER A 142 -12.24 -14.73 -14.34
CA SER A 142 -12.47 -16.08 -13.80
C SER A 142 -12.93 -16.03 -12.35
N LYS A 143 -14.05 -16.71 -12.05
CA LYS A 143 -14.57 -16.79 -10.67
C LYS A 143 -13.69 -17.64 -9.78
N ASP A 144 -13.08 -18.69 -10.32
CA ASP A 144 -12.15 -19.54 -9.58
C ASP A 144 -10.88 -18.75 -9.19
N LEU A 145 -10.36 -17.94 -10.11
CA LEU A 145 -9.23 -17.06 -9.81
C LEU A 145 -9.60 -15.96 -8.81
N LEU A 146 -10.81 -15.43 -8.89
CA LEU A 146 -11.30 -14.45 -7.91
C LEU A 146 -11.42 -15.08 -6.52
N THR A 147 -11.90 -16.33 -6.41
CA THR A 147 -11.92 -17.08 -5.15
C THR A 147 -10.51 -17.37 -4.64
N ALA A 148 -9.57 -17.73 -5.51
CA ALA A 148 -8.17 -17.91 -5.12
C ALA A 148 -7.55 -16.60 -4.61
N ALA A 149 -7.72 -15.49 -5.33
CA ALA A 149 -7.26 -14.17 -4.89
C ALA A 149 -7.89 -13.74 -3.56
N ALA A 150 -9.19 -14.04 -3.36
CA ALA A 150 -9.86 -13.80 -2.09
C ALA A 150 -9.27 -14.63 -0.94
N SER A 151 -8.76 -15.84 -1.20
CA SER A 151 -8.08 -16.63 -0.18
C SER A 151 -6.74 -16.01 0.23
N ILE A 152 -5.97 -15.48 -0.73
CA ILE A 152 -4.68 -14.82 -0.49
C ILE A 152 -4.87 -13.52 0.28
N VAL A 153 -5.72 -12.60 -0.20
CA VAL A 153 -5.88 -11.27 0.42
C VAL A 153 -6.32 -11.34 1.89
N THR A 154 -7.03 -12.39 2.31
CA THR A 154 -7.38 -12.56 3.73
C THR A 154 -6.19 -12.99 4.59
N VAL A 155 -5.20 -13.68 4.02
CA VAL A 155 -3.94 -14.01 4.69
C VAL A 155 -3.08 -12.75 4.79
N GLU A 156 -2.92 -12.00 3.69
CA GLU A 156 -2.27 -10.67 3.66
C GLU A 156 -2.83 -9.73 4.73
N GLY A 157 -4.16 -9.69 4.86
CA GLY A 157 -4.84 -8.88 5.88
C GLY A 157 -4.48 -9.28 7.31
N ARG A 158 -4.27 -10.58 7.57
CA ARG A 158 -3.87 -11.07 8.92
C ARG A 158 -2.38 -10.82 9.18
N GLN A 159 -1.54 -10.86 8.15
CA GLN A 159 -0.11 -10.59 8.24
C GLN A 159 0.12 -9.09 8.50
N SER A 160 -0.51 -8.23 7.70
CA SER A 160 -0.49 -6.77 7.92
C SER A 160 -1.07 -6.38 9.28
N SER A 161 -2.17 -7.00 9.72
CA SER A 161 -2.75 -6.80 11.06
C SER A 161 -1.77 -7.14 12.18
N PHE A 162 -1.10 -8.29 12.11
CA PHE A 162 -0.06 -8.67 13.05
C PHE A 162 1.11 -7.67 13.07
N LEU A 163 1.58 -7.23 11.90
CA LEU A 163 2.70 -6.29 11.82
C LEU A 163 2.35 -4.88 12.32
N ASN A 164 1.09 -4.47 12.15
CA ASN A 164 0.57 -3.23 12.75
C ASN A 164 0.57 -3.35 14.29
N GLU A 165 0.01 -4.43 14.85
CA GLU A 165 -0.02 -4.64 16.31
C GLU A 165 1.38 -4.78 16.91
N LEU A 166 2.32 -5.40 16.19
CA LEU A 166 3.70 -5.56 16.63
C LEU A 166 4.39 -4.22 16.92
N VAL A 167 4.03 -3.16 16.19
CA VAL A 167 4.57 -1.81 16.40
C VAL A 167 3.67 -0.95 17.29
N GLY A 168 2.69 -1.55 17.97
CA GLY A 168 1.78 -0.88 18.90
C GLY A 168 0.62 -0.13 18.24
N GLU A 169 0.36 -0.37 16.96
CA GLU A 169 -0.73 0.24 16.20
C GLU A 169 -1.95 -0.69 16.14
N GLU A 170 -3.12 -0.14 15.74
CA GLU A 170 -4.34 -0.94 15.57
C GLU A 170 -4.16 -1.95 14.42
N GLY A 171 -4.50 -3.21 14.67
CA GLY A 171 -4.36 -4.29 13.69
C GLY A 171 -5.32 -4.14 12.50
N ALA A 172 -6.54 -3.67 12.75
CA ALA A 172 -7.54 -3.40 11.72
C ALA A 172 -8.04 -1.95 11.86
N PRO A 173 -7.25 -0.96 11.42
CA PRO A 173 -7.52 0.45 11.71
C PRO A 173 -8.81 1.00 11.08
N TYR A 174 -9.30 0.33 10.05
CA TYR A 174 -10.40 0.80 9.21
C TYR A 174 -11.43 -0.31 8.97
N SER A 175 -12.64 0.10 8.57
CA SER A 175 -13.71 -0.84 8.19
C SER A 175 -13.53 -1.38 6.76
N PHE A 176 -12.71 -0.72 5.95
CA PHE A 176 -12.42 -1.09 4.58
C PHE A 176 -10.95 -0.88 4.27
N ASP A 177 -10.34 -1.81 3.54
CA ASP A 177 -9.03 -1.60 2.93
C ASP A 177 -9.11 -0.63 1.76
N THR A 178 -7.95 -0.07 1.42
CA THR A 178 -7.83 0.93 0.36
C THR A 178 -7.34 0.27 -0.92
N PRO A 179 -8.19 0.09 -1.95
CA PRO A 179 -7.72 -0.48 -3.21
C PRO A 179 -6.76 0.49 -3.91
N LEU A 180 -5.71 -0.05 -4.52
CA LEU A 180 -4.79 0.70 -5.39
C LEU A 180 -4.74 0.08 -6.78
N THR A 181 -4.47 0.87 -7.81
CA THR A 181 -4.22 0.36 -9.17
C THR A 181 -2.88 -0.36 -9.25
N ALA A 182 -2.68 -1.17 -10.29
CA ALA A 182 -1.38 -1.80 -10.54
C ALA A 182 -0.24 -0.77 -10.66
N ARG A 183 -0.51 0.40 -11.24
CA ARG A 183 0.50 1.47 -11.38
C ARG A 183 0.83 2.12 -10.05
N GLU A 184 -0.17 2.36 -9.20
CA GLU A 184 0.00 2.90 -7.86
C GLU A 184 0.79 1.92 -6.98
N VAL A 185 0.43 0.63 -7.00
CA VAL A 185 1.15 -0.44 -6.30
C VAL A 185 2.59 -0.55 -6.80
N PHE A 186 2.78 -0.55 -8.13
CA PHE A 186 4.12 -0.64 -8.70
C PHE A 186 5.00 0.55 -8.34
N THR A 187 4.41 1.74 -8.20
CA THR A 187 5.12 2.94 -7.74
C THR A 187 5.67 2.76 -6.33
N LEU A 188 4.97 2.04 -5.44
CA LEU A 188 5.49 1.70 -4.11
C LEU A 188 6.59 0.64 -4.19
N ALA A 189 6.31 -0.47 -4.91
CA ALA A 189 7.16 -1.64 -4.99
C ALA A 189 8.50 -1.38 -5.71
N VAL A 190 8.53 -0.54 -6.75
CA VAL A 190 9.73 -0.30 -7.57
C VAL A 190 10.91 0.24 -6.77
N ASN A 191 10.68 0.86 -5.61
CA ASN A 191 11.74 1.33 -4.72
C ASN A 191 12.61 0.20 -4.16
N PHE A 192 12.16 -1.04 -4.22
CA PHE A 192 12.90 -2.23 -3.77
C PHE A 192 13.43 -3.08 -4.92
N ILE A 193 13.14 -2.71 -6.17
CA ILE A 193 13.55 -3.46 -7.37
C ILE A 193 14.78 -2.79 -7.97
N GLU A 194 15.90 -3.51 -8.00
CA GLU A 194 17.14 -3.00 -8.61
C GLU A 194 17.15 -3.22 -10.13
N SER A 195 16.73 -4.41 -10.58
CA SER A 195 16.61 -4.73 -12.01
C SER A 195 15.73 -5.96 -12.24
N CYS A 196 15.09 -6.06 -13.41
CA CYS A 196 14.32 -7.24 -13.81
C CYS A 196 14.80 -7.77 -15.16
N PRO A 197 14.80 -9.10 -15.39
CA PRO A 197 15.19 -9.68 -16.68
C PRO A 197 14.06 -9.62 -17.73
N PHE A 198 13.01 -8.84 -17.49
CA PHE A 198 11.83 -8.69 -18.33
C PHE A 198 11.26 -7.28 -18.18
N ASP A 199 10.44 -6.86 -19.13
CA ASP A 199 9.66 -5.63 -19.03
C ASP A 199 8.41 -5.90 -18.18
N LEU A 200 8.24 -5.11 -17.12
CA LEU A 200 7.12 -5.19 -16.19
C LEU A 200 5.82 -4.67 -16.81
N GLY A 201 5.89 -3.95 -17.94
CA GLY A 201 4.71 -3.43 -18.64
C GLY A 201 3.94 -2.35 -17.89
N VAL A 202 4.46 -1.89 -16.74
CA VAL A 202 3.88 -0.85 -15.90
C VAL A 202 4.95 0.20 -15.64
N THR A 203 4.68 1.46 -16.03
CA THR A 203 5.57 2.58 -15.72
C THR A 203 5.13 3.20 -14.39
N PRO A 204 6.00 3.33 -13.38
CA PRO A 204 5.59 3.91 -12.11
C PRO A 204 5.26 5.40 -12.29
N PHE A 205 4.52 5.97 -11.36
CA PHE A 205 4.43 7.41 -11.24
C PHE A 205 5.75 7.99 -10.74
N THR A 206 5.89 9.31 -10.83
CA THR A 206 6.98 10.02 -10.17
C THR A 206 6.96 9.71 -8.68
N GLN A 207 8.12 9.36 -8.13
CA GLN A 207 8.25 9.02 -6.71
C GLN A 207 7.95 10.22 -5.83
N LEU A 208 7.04 10.02 -4.88
CA LEU A 208 6.66 11.02 -3.90
C LEU A 208 7.37 10.75 -2.58
N LYS A 209 8.20 11.69 -2.13
CA LYS A 209 8.69 11.70 -0.76
C LYS A 209 7.65 12.39 0.11
N ALA A 210 7.13 11.68 1.10
CA ALA A 210 6.17 12.22 2.05
C ALA A 210 6.55 11.87 3.49
N SER A 211 6.29 12.78 4.43
CA SER A 211 6.46 12.49 5.87
C SER A 211 5.46 13.27 6.71
N ILE A 212 5.00 12.68 7.82
CA ILE A 212 4.08 13.32 8.75
C ILE A 212 4.87 14.21 9.71
N LYS A 213 4.43 15.47 9.86
CA LYS A 213 4.95 16.47 10.80
C LYS A 213 3.78 17.11 11.56
N GLY A 214 3.46 16.56 12.73
CA GLY A 214 2.25 16.96 13.45
C GLY A 214 0.99 16.63 12.66
N ASP A 215 0.17 17.64 12.33
CA ASP A 215 -1.03 17.49 11.50
C ASP A 215 -0.81 17.77 10.01
N LYS A 216 0.45 18.00 9.60
CA LYS A 216 0.83 18.26 8.20
C LYS A 216 1.57 17.07 7.60
N VAL A 217 1.45 16.93 6.29
CA VAL A 217 2.27 16.01 5.49
C VAL A 217 3.19 16.82 4.59
N GLU A 218 4.48 16.78 4.86
CA GLU A 218 5.49 17.40 4.00
C GLU A 218 5.68 16.52 2.77
N THR A 219 5.63 17.11 1.58
CA THR A 219 5.70 16.39 0.30
C THR A 219 6.71 17.00 -0.67
N SER A 220 7.47 16.18 -1.37
CA SER A 220 8.37 16.61 -2.45
C SER A 220 8.50 15.53 -3.52
N TYR A 221 8.66 15.92 -4.78
CA TYR A 221 8.84 15.01 -5.91
C TYR A 221 9.64 15.68 -7.04
N GLU A 222 10.25 14.89 -7.92
CA GLU A 222 11.02 15.41 -9.04
C GLU A 222 10.12 16.07 -10.11
N GLY A 223 10.54 17.21 -10.65
CA GLY A 223 9.74 17.93 -11.66
C GLY A 223 8.60 18.77 -11.07
N GLU A 224 8.59 18.96 -9.74
CA GLU A 224 7.68 19.89 -9.07
C GLU A 224 7.77 21.31 -9.65
N VAL A 225 6.64 21.85 -10.13
CA VAL A 225 6.56 23.20 -10.69
C VAL A 225 5.95 24.17 -9.68
N LYS A 226 6.78 25.06 -9.14
CA LYS A 226 6.33 26.12 -8.24
C LYS A 226 5.26 26.99 -8.92
N GLY A 227 4.09 27.11 -8.28
CA GLY A 227 2.98 27.94 -8.75
C GLY A 227 1.87 27.20 -9.51
N ARG A 228 2.04 25.90 -9.81
CA ARG A 228 0.91 25.05 -10.25
C ARG A 228 -0.01 24.79 -9.06
N GLN A 229 -1.32 24.83 -9.30
CA GLN A 229 -2.29 24.42 -8.29
C GLN A 229 -2.27 22.89 -8.18
N GLU A 230 -1.85 22.39 -7.02
CA GLU A 230 -1.74 20.96 -6.74
C GLU A 230 -2.47 20.61 -5.45
N TRP A 231 -2.84 19.34 -5.35
CA TRP A 231 -3.69 18.83 -4.28
C TRP A 231 -3.10 17.55 -3.70
N CYS A 232 -3.06 17.48 -2.38
CA CYS A 232 -2.84 16.23 -1.66
C CYS A 232 -4.18 15.49 -1.59
N GLN A 233 -4.22 14.27 -2.11
CA GLN A 233 -5.35 13.37 -1.91
C GLN A 233 -4.91 12.21 -1.04
N PHE A 234 -5.63 12.03 0.07
CA PHE A 234 -5.39 10.97 1.05
C PHE A 234 -6.39 9.85 0.83
N LEU A 235 -5.90 8.63 0.58
CA LEU A 235 -6.70 7.43 0.38
C LEU A 235 -6.56 6.52 1.61
N TYR A 236 -7.68 6.27 2.29
CA TYR A 236 -7.77 5.40 3.46
C TYR A 236 -9.23 5.02 3.71
N ASN A 237 -9.50 3.87 4.33
CA ASN A 237 -10.85 3.45 4.71
C ASN A 237 -11.87 3.49 3.54
N ASN A 238 -11.43 3.16 2.32
CA ASN A 238 -12.20 3.31 1.08
C ASN A 238 -12.81 4.72 0.89
N LYS A 239 -12.09 5.74 1.35
CA LYS A 239 -12.45 7.16 1.26
C LYS A 239 -11.28 7.96 0.71
N MET A 240 -11.62 9.13 0.20
CA MET A 240 -10.66 10.14 -0.16
C MET A 240 -10.91 11.45 0.56
N VAL A 241 -9.83 12.07 1.01
CA VAL A 241 -9.84 13.42 1.54
C VAL A 241 -8.86 14.27 0.76
N VAL A 242 -9.34 15.39 0.25
CA VAL A 242 -8.56 16.30 -0.59
C VAL A 242 -8.21 17.55 0.20
N SER A 243 -6.96 18.01 0.08
CA SER A 243 -6.51 19.30 0.61
C SER A 243 -5.56 19.98 -0.37
N ARG A 244 -5.46 21.31 -0.30
CA ARG A 244 -4.45 22.03 -1.09
C ARG A 244 -3.06 21.55 -0.68
N ARG A 245 -2.15 21.34 -1.63
CA ARG A 245 -0.80 20.86 -1.31
C ARG A 245 -0.03 21.82 -0.39
N GLN A 246 -0.29 23.13 -0.44
CA GLN A 246 0.33 24.09 0.49
C GLN A 246 -0.06 23.85 1.96
N GLU A 247 -1.22 23.24 2.19
CA GLU A 247 -1.74 22.94 3.53
C GLU A 247 -1.59 21.46 3.88
N CYS A 248 -1.53 20.57 2.87
CA CYS A 248 -1.40 19.11 2.89
C CYS A 248 -1.69 18.48 4.26
N LYS A 249 -2.93 18.67 4.72
CA LYS A 249 -3.28 18.40 6.11
C LYS A 249 -3.65 16.93 6.24
N LEU A 250 -2.97 16.22 7.15
CA LEU A 250 -3.31 14.85 7.48
C LEU A 250 -4.76 14.82 7.99
N PRO A 251 -5.66 14.02 7.39
CA PRO A 251 -7.03 13.97 7.84
C PRO A 251 -7.09 13.47 9.29
N PRO A 252 -7.82 14.15 10.19
CA PRO A 252 -7.79 13.84 11.63
C PRO A 252 -8.32 12.42 11.95
N THR A 253 -9.12 11.85 11.05
CA THR A 253 -9.69 10.50 11.16
C THR A 253 -8.76 9.39 10.67
N VAL A 254 -7.56 9.71 10.17
CA VAL A 254 -6.53 8.69 9.87
C VAL A 254 -6.11 8.03 11.18
N ASN A 255 -6.17 6.71 11.22
CA ASN A 255 -5.77 5.85 12.33
C ASN A 255 -4.99 4.70 11.70
N GLY A 256 -3.70 4.50 11.98
CA GLY A 256 -2.88 3.54 11.23
C GLY A 256 -2.34 4.10 9.90
N TYR A 257 -2.54 3.39 8.78
CA TYR A 257 -1.92 3.71 7.50
C TYR A 257 -2.75 4.66 6.62
N VAL A 258 -2.11 5.40 5.71
CA VAL A 258 -2.77 6.23 4.70
C VAL A 258 -1.87 6.38 3.48
N TYR A 259 -2.47 6.32 2.28
CA TYR A 259 -1.76 6.69 1.07
C TYR A 259 -1.97 8.17 0.76
N VAL A 260 -0.94 8.84 0.27
CA VAL A 260 -1.04 10.20 -0.26
C VAL A 260 -0.54 10.25 -1.69
N VAL A 261 -1.29 10.91 -2.56
CA VAL A 261 -0.88 11.25 -3.94
C VAL A 261 -0.94 12.76 -4.13
N ILE A 262 -0.10 13.27 -5.03
CA ILE A 262 -0.20 14.64 -5.53
C ILE A 262 -0.94 14.61 -6.87
N THR A 263 -1.96 15.45 -6.99
CA THR A 263 -2.80 15.53 -8.20
C THR A 263 -2.95 16.96 -8.69
N ASP A 264 -3.34 17.12 -9.94
CA ASP A 264 -3.68 18.43 -10.52
C ASP A 264 -5.17 18.79 -10.43
N THR A 265 -5.92 18.04 -9.61
CA THR A 265 -7.38 18.18 -9.47
C THR A 265 -7.80 18.27 -8.01
N ALA A 266 -8.78 19.14 -7.74
CA ALA A 266 -9.45 19.20 -6.44
C ALA A 266 -10.54 18.12 -6.29
N THR A 267 -10.92 17.46 -7.40
CA THR A 267 -11.91 16.39 -7.40
C THR A 267 -11.27 15.10 -6.90
N PRO A 268 -11.91 14.39 -5.96
CA PRO A 268 -11.44 13.07 -5.52
C PRO A 268 -11.22 12.11 -6.70
N ILE A 269 -10.03 11.52 -6.82
CA ILE A 269 -9.65 10.59 -7.90
C ILE A 269 -10.16 9.15 -7.69
N THR A 270 -10.78 8.55 -8.68
CA THR A 270 -11.05 7.10 -8.62
C THR A 270 -9.87 6.30 -9.16
N LEU A 271 -9.91 4.97 -9.06
CA LEU A 271 -8.95 4.07 -9.72
C LEU A 271 -8.85 4.24 -11.26
N LYS A 272 -9.64 5.14 -11.86
CA LYS A 272 -9.60 5.45 -13.29
C LYS A 272 -8.91 6.76 -13.63
N ASP A 273 -8.70 7.61 -12.64
CA ASP A 273 -8.24 8.98 -12.82
C ASP A 273 -6.72 9.06 -12.62
N GLU A 274 -6.01 7.99 -12.99
CA GLU A 274 -4.56 7.87 -12.91
C GLU A 274 -3.84 8.96 -13.73
N ASP A 275 -4.48 9.47 -14.78
CA ASP A 275 -3.99 10.58 -15.59
C ASP A 275 -3.93 11.91 -14.82
N ARG A 276 -4.59 11.99 -13.66
CA ARG A 276 -4.60 13.16 -12.78
C ARG A 276 -3.52 13.10 -11.71
N ILE A 277 -2.84 11.96 -11.54
CA ILE A 277 -1.77 11.76 -10.55
C ILE A 277 -0.46 12.31 -11.10
N LEU A 278 0.13 13.27 -10.39
CA LEU A 278 1.42 13.88 -10.69
C LEU A 278 2.57 13.11 -10.03
N ALA A 279 2.36 12.64 -8.80
CA ALA A 279 3.35 11.87 -8.04
C ALA A 279 2.68 11.01 -6.95
N GLY A 280 3.31 9.88 -6.63
CA GLY A 280 2.86 8.93 -5.62
C GLY A 280 2.10 7.72 -6.17
N PRO A 281 1.51 6.89 -5.31
CA PRO A 281 1.31 7.14 -3.89
C PRO A 281 2.59 7.04 -3.07
N ALA A 282 2.58 7.72 -1.92
CA ALA A 282 3.45 7.41 -0.79
C ALA A 282 2.59 6.81 0.33
N LEU A 283 3.08 5.73 0.94
CA LEU A 283 2.46 5.11 2.12
C LEU A 283 3.01 5.78 3.39
N LEU A 284 2.11 6.19 4.28
CA LEU A 284 2.43 6.82 5.55
C LEU A 284 1.73 6.07 6.68
N PHE A 285 2.38 5.98 7.83
CA PHE A 285 1.78 5.46 9.05
C PHE A 285 1.74 6.56 10.10
N ARG A 286 0.58 6.77 10.73
CA ARG A 286 0.39 7.83 11.72
C ARG A 286 1.30 7.65 12.96
N GLY A 287 1.55 6.40 13.37
CA GLY A 287 2.40 6.05 14.51
C GLY A 287 3.89 6.30 14.33
N ASP A 288 4.35 6.58 13.11
CA ASP A 288 5.77 6.80 12.82
C ASP A 288 6.15 8.24 13.21
N HIS A 289 6.37 8.46 14.51
CA HIS A 289 6.91 9.69 15.10
C HIS A 289 8.31 9.49 15.67
#